data_AF-A0A7Y2DC20-F1
#
_entry.id   AF-A0A7Y2DC20-F1
#
_cell.length_a   1.000
_cell.length_b   1.000
_cell.length_c   1.000
_cell.angle_alpha   90.00
_cell.angle_beta   90.00
_cell.angle_gamma   90.00
#
_symmetry.space_group_name_H-M   'P 1'
#
loop_
_entity.id
_entity.type
_entity.pdbx_description
1 polymer ?
#
loop_
_entity_poly.entity_id
_entity_poly.type
_entity_poly.pdbx_seq_one_letter_code
_entity_poly.pdbx_strand_id
1 'polypeptide(L)'
;MTAAVDADVDAVIVNAADSACVPIMKLAKQLELRAQVYLVGACAGEEILDAAGADAEGIIYSGEGPADPDDLEGMIYDEVVARYATGPAQAAGTVGFRGFMNLYGAFVEIGYDNLTSENILNHMRSAVDVPSFWGHPYTCDGQRIPGLPALCAPEQTLFTTTGVPGEDIVFLPEDFADTGGWIETDDLYAAAFG
;
A
#
# COMPACT_ATOMS: atom_id res chain seq x y z
N MET A 1 16.51 11.34 10.54
CA MET A 1 16.69 10.26 11.53
C MET A 1 17.47 10.70 12.76
N THR A 2 18.61 11.41 12.66
CA THR A 2 19.33 11.92 13.84
C THR A 2 18.44 12.72 14.79
N ALA A 3 17.62 13.64 14.28
CA ALA A 3 16.66 14.37 15.10
C ALA A 3 15.62 13.48 15.81
N ALA A 4 15.28 12.32 15.23
CA ALA A 4 14.37 11.36 15.86
C ALA A 4 15.06 10.58 16.99
N VAL A 5 16.35 10.26 16.83
CA VAL A 5 17.19 9.70 17.91
C VAL A 5 17.30 10.70 19.06
N ASP A 6 17.63 11.95 18.77
CA ASP A 6 17.79 13.00 19.77
C ASP A 6 16.50 13.30 20.53
N ALA A 7 15.36 13.19 19.83
CA ALA A 7 14.04 13.40 20.42
C ALA A 7 13.47 12.15 21.12
N ASP A 8 14.16 11.01 21.08
CA ASP A 8 13.73 9.73 21.68
C ASP A 8 12.28 9.35 21.31
N VAL A 9 11.93 9.48 20.03
CA VAL A 9 10.57 9.20 19.56
C VAL A 9 10.25 7.70 19.61
N ASP A 10 8.98 7.36 19.81
CA ASP A 10 8.52 5.96 19.80
C ASP A 10 8.41 5.39 18.37
N ALA A 11 8.18 6.25 17.37
CA ALA A 11 8.00 5.84 15.98
C ALA A 11 8.56 6.86 14.97
N VAL A 12 8.99 6.35 13.81
CA VAL A 12 9.39 7.13 12.64
C VAL A 12 8.67 6.59 11.41
N ILE A 13 7.84 7.44 10.80
CA ILE A 13 7.16 7.14 9.53
C ILE A 13 7.93 7.79 8.40
N VAL A 14 8.30 7.03 7.37
CA VAL A 14 9.02 7.55 6.21
C VAL A 14 8.28 7.24 4.92
N ASN A 15 7.76 8.30 4.29
CA ASN A 15 7.25 8.26 2.93
C ASN A 15 8.41 8.55 1.97
N ALA A 16 8.88 7.53 1.29
CA ALA A 16 10.05 7.57 0.43
C ALA A 16 9.77 6.85 -0.88
N ALA A 17 10.43 7.31 -1.95
CA ALA A 17 10.52 6.52 -3.17
C ALA A 17 11.45 5.31 -2.93
N ASP A 18 11.27 4.25 -3.72
CA ASP A 18 11.95 2.96 -3.64
C ASP A 18 13.48 3.11 -3.49
N SER A 19 14.06 4.05 -4.23
CA SER A 19 15.51 4.32 -4.23
C SER A 19 16.08 4.77 -2.88
N ALA A 20 15.23 5.22 -1.96
CA ALA A 20 15.64 5.65 -0.63
C ALA A 20 15.43 4.58 0.45
N CYS A 21 14.71 3.48 0.17
CA CYS A 21 14.39 2.44 1.16
C CYS A 21 15.64 1.80 1.77
N VAL A 22 16.58 1.30 0.95
CA VAL A 22 17.81 0.65 1.44
C VAL A 22 18.68 1.61 2.28
N PRO A 23 18.97 2.85 1.83
CA PRO A 23 19.68 3.82 2.67
C PRO A 23 18.99 4.11 4.01
N ILE A 24 17.66 4.19 4.02
CA ILE A 24 16.86 4.45 5.23
C ILE A 24 16.99 3.31 6.24
N MET A 25 16.84 2.05 5.79
CA MET A 25 16.97 0.86 6.65
C MET A 25 18.38 0.78 7.26
N LYS A 26 19.41 0.96 6.42
CA LYS A 26 20.82 0.99 6.86
C LYS A 26 21.07 2.09 7.89
N LEU A 27 20.54 3.29 7.64
CA LEU A 27 20.71 4.41 8.55
C LEU A 27 20.02 4.17 9.89
N ALA A 28 18.84 3.55 9.91
CA ALA A 28 18.14 3.22 11.14
C ALA A 28 18.96 2.27 12.03
N LYS A 29 19.57 1.22 11.46
CA LYS A 29 20.46 0.32 12.21
C LYS A 29 21.78 0.98 12.61
N GLN A 30 22.41 1.74 11.72
CA GLN A 30 23.66 2.47 12.03
C GLN A 30 23.51 3.45 13.19
N LEU A 31 22.33 4.05 13.35
CA LEU A 31 22.01 4.96 14.44
C LEU A 31 21.48 4.25 15.69
N GLU A 32 21.38 2.93 15.68
CA GLU A 32 20.77 2.13 16.76
C GLU A 32 19.38 2.70 17.15
N LEU A 33 18.60 3.10 16.15
CA LEU A 33 17.30 3.74 16.37
C LEU A 33 16.38 2.76 17.10
N ARG A 34 15.92 3.16 18.29
CA ARG A 34 14.98 2.38 19.13
C ARG A 34 13.52 2.55 18.73
N ALA A 35 13.21 3.61 17.99
CA ALA A 35 11.86 3.88 17.48
C ALA A 35 11.43 2.78 16.49
N GLN A 36 10.13 2.44 16.49
CA GLN A 36 9.56 1.62 15.43
C GLN A 36 9.60 2.38 14.11
N VAL A 37 10.19 1.79 13.07
CA VAL A 37 10.24 2.39 11.74
C VAL A 37 9.10 1.84 10.89
N TYR A 38 8.35 2.75 10.29
CA TYR A 38 7.29 2.48 9.32
C TYR A 38 7.70 3.00 7.96
N LEU A 39 7.70 2.13 6.95
CA LEU A 39 7.95 2.46 5.55
C LEU A 39 6.74 2.16 4.68
N VAL A 40 6.70 2.75 3.49
CA VAL A 40 5.72 2.38 2.47
C VAL A 40 5.95 0.94 1.98
N GLY A 41 4.89 0.24 1.59
CA GLY A 41 4.92 -1.16 1.13
C GLY A 41 5.85 -1.38 -0.06
N ALA A 42 6.09 -0.34 -0.85
CA ALA A 42 7.10 -0.34 -1.90
C ALA A 42 8.50 -0.73 -1.41
N CYS A 43 8.85 -0.38 -0.16
CA CYS A 43 10.12 -0.75 0.44
C CYS A 43 10.24 -2.22 0.83
N ALA A 44 9.17 -3.01 0.69
CA ALA A 44 9.19 -4.46 0.89
C ALA A 44 9.31 -5.26 -0.42
N GLY A 45 9.68 -4.61 -1.53
CA GLY A 45 10.01 -5.33 -2.76
C GLY A 45 11.23 -6.23 -2.59
N GLU A 46 11.21 -7.41 -3.23
CA GLU A 46 12.25 -8.45 -3.11
C GLU A 46 13.67 -7.90 -3.32
N GLU A 47 13.92 -7.18 -4.40
CA GLU A 47 15.25 -6.59 -4.68
C GLU A 47 15.72 -5.60 -3.59
N ILE A 48 14.79 -4.90 -2.94
CA ILE A 48 15.09 -3.97 -1.85
C ILE A 48 15.40 -4.73 -0.57
N LEU A 49 14.60 -5.74 -0.25
CA LEU A 49 14.81 -6.61 0.91
C LEU A 49 16.14 -7.36 0.80
N ASP A 50 16.46 -7.88 -0.39
CA ASP A 50 17.75 -8.52 -0.68
C ASP A 50 18.94 -7.56 -0.48
N ALA A 51 18.81 -6.32 -0.96
CA ALA A 51 19.87 -5.32 -0.84
C ALA A 51 20.03 -4.75 0.58
N ALA A 52 18.96 -4.78 1.38
CA ALA A 52 18.96 -4.38 2.79
C ALA A 52 19.43 -5.52 3.71
N GLY A 53 19.09 -6.77 3.39
CA GLY A 53 19.38 -7.93 4.24
C GLY A 53 18.82 -7.75 5.65
N ALA A 54 19.64 -8.03 6.66
CA ALA A 54 19.26 -7.90 8.07
C ALA A 54 18.86 -6.47 8.49
N ASP A 55 19.21 -5.44 7.71
CA ASP A 55 18.80 -4.06 8.02
C ASP A 55 17.29 -3.83 7.88
N ALA A 56 16.59 -4.68 7.12
CA ALA A 56 15.13 -4.67 6.99
C ALA A 56 14.40 -5.31 8.18
N GLU A 57 15.11 -5.98 9.09
CA GLU A 57 14.49 -6.69 10.20
C GLU A 57 13.82 -5.73 11.20
N GLY A 58 12.56 -6.02 11.53
CA GLY A 58 11.73 -5.25 12.45
C GLY A 58 11.15 -3.96 11.85
N ILE A 59 11.29 -3.75 10.54
CA ILE A 59 10.57 -2.67 9.84
C ILE A 59 9.12 -3.10 9.63
N ILE A 60 8.19 -2.15 9.82
CA ILE A 60 6.78 -2.33 9.46
C ILE A 60 6.52 -1.59 8.16
N TYR A 61 5.76 -2.20 7.28
CA TYR A 61 5.41 -1.68 5.96
C TYR A 61 3.91 -1.43 5.87
N SER A 62 3.51 -0.35 5.20
CA SER A 62 2.10 -0.06 4.88
C SER A 62 1.80 -0.35 3.42
N GLY A 63 0.95 -1.34 3.14
CA GLY A 63 0.56 -1.75 1.79
C GLY A 63 -0.86 -1.34 1.43
N GLU A 64 -1.12 -1.18 0.14
CA GLU A 64 -2.45 -0.92 -0.39
C GLU A 64 -3.12 -2.18 -0.99
N GLY A 65 -2.48 -3.35 -0.86
CA GLY A 65 -2.96 -4.65 -1.34
C GLY A 65 -3.39 -5.57 -0.21
N PRO A 66 -4.21 -6.59 -0.49
CA PRO A 66 -4.68 -7.53 0.52
C PRO A 66 -3.53 -8.37 1.08
N ALA A 67 -3.83 -9.04 2.20
CA ALA A 67 -2.86 -9.89 2.87
C ALA A 67 -2.58 -11.23 2.16
N ASP A 68 -3.51 -11.68 1.32
CA ASP A 68 -3.40 -12.96 0.61
C ASP A 68 -2.87 -12.73 -0.81
N PRO A 69 -1.61 -13.07 -1.11
CA PRO A 69 -1.06 -12.95 -2.45
C PRO A 69 -1.58 -14.03 -3.41
N ASP A 70 -2.16 -15.12 -2.91
CA ASP A 70 -2.57 -16.29 -3.71
C ASP A 70 -4.03 -16.20 -4.20
N ASP A 71 -4.69 -15.05 -4.03
CA ASP A 71 -6.00 -14.82 -4.59
C ASP A 71 -5.98 -14.72 -6.14
N LEU A 72 -7.15 -14.85 -6.76
CA LEU A 72 -7.25 -14.85 -8.23
C LEU A 72 -6.68 -13.58 -8.86
N GLU A 73 -6.79 -12.43 -8.19
CA GLU A 73 -6.37 -11.14 -8.74
C GLU A 73 -4.85 -10.97 -8.63
N GLY A 74 -4.24 -11.44 -7.54
CA GLY A 74 -2.79 -11.61 -7.41
C GLY A 74 -2.22 -12.53 -8.48
N MET A 75 -2.85 -13.69 -8.72
CA MET A 75 -2.45 -14.61 -9.79
C MET A 75 -2.55 -13.98 -11.20
N ILE A 76 -3.59 -13.17 -11.45
CA ILE A 76 -3.72 -12.43 -12.71
C ILE A 76 -2.60 -11.40 -12.84
N TYR A 77 -2.28 -10.70 -11.75
CA TYR A 77 -1.21 -9.72 -11.73
C TYR A 77 0.14 -10.36 -12.10
N ASP A 78 0.47 -11.47 -11.44
CA ASP A 78 1.72 -12.19 -11.66
C ASP A 78 1.87 -12.70 -13.10
N GLU A 79 0.81 -13.24 -13.70
CA GLU A 79 0.82 -13.67 -15.10
C GLU A 79 1.04 -12.49 -16.06
N VAL A 80 0.45 -11.33 -15.78
CA VAL A 80 0.67 -10.11 -16.59
C VAL A 80 2.11 -9.61 -16.44
N VAL A 81 2.64 -9.56 -15.21
CA VAL A 81 4.02 -9.14 -14.95
C VAL A 81 4.99 -10.07 -15.66
N ALA A 82 4.82 -11.39 -15.51
CA ALA A 82 5.69 -12.39 -16.16
C ALA A 82 5.72 -12.24 -17.68
N ARG A 83 4.62 -11.80 -18.29
CA ARG A 83 4.51 -11.64 -19.73
C ARG A 83 5.01 -10.30 -20.26
N TYR A 84 4.81 -9.21 -19.52
CA TYR A 84 4.95 -7.85 -20.06
C TYR A 84 5.95 -6.96 -19.33
N ALA A 85 6.34 -7.28 -18.10
CA ALA A 85 7.26 -6.44 -17.36
C ALA A 85 8.68 -6.53 -17.94
N THR A 86 9.32 -5.38 -18.13
CA THR A 86 10.73 -5.28 -18.56
C THR A 86 11.67 -4.88 -17.42
N GLY A 87 11.15 -4.86 -16.19
CA GLY A 87 11.85 -4.50 -14.96
C GLY A 87 10.94 -4.77 -13.75
N PRO A 88 11.36 -4.37 -12.54
CA PRO A 88 10.57 -4.55 -11.33
C PRO A 88 9.16 -3.97 -11.49
N ALA A 89 8.16 -4.73 -11.06
CA ALA A 89 6.75 -4.37 -11.17
C ALA A 89 6.06 -4.33 -9.80
N GLN A 90 6.79 -4.34 -8.70
CA GLN A 90 6.21 -4.17 -7.36
C GLN A 90 5.81 -2.69 -7.16
N ALA A 91 5.31 -2.35 -5.97
CA ALA A 91 5.06 -0.95 -5.59
C ALA A 91 4.13 -0.20 -6.57
N ALA A 92 4.66 0.78 -7.31
CA ALA A 92 3.90 1.54 -8.30
C ALA A 92 3.28 0.67 -9.40
N GLY A 93 3.88 -0.49 -9.70
CA GLY A 93 3.31 -1.44 -10.67
C GLY A 93 1.97 -2.01 -10.21
N THR A 94 1.87 -2.42 -8.94
CA THR A 94 0.63 -2.98 -8.39
C THR A 94 -0.47 -1.93 -8.32
N VAL A 95 -0.15 -0.73 -7.82
CA VAL A 95 -1.09 0.41 -7.75
C VAL A 95 -1.56 0.84 -9.14
N GLY A 96 -0.64 0.90 -10.10
CA GLY A 96 -0.95 1.28 -11.49
C GLY A 96 -1.85 0.26 -12.18
N PHE A 97 -1.56 -1.03 -12.01
CA PHE A 97 -2.36 -2.09 -12.60
C PHE A 97 -3.76 -2.14 -11.99
N ARG A 98 -3.89 -2.07 -10.67
CA ARG A 98 -5.18 -1.94 -9.97
C ARG A 98 -5.99 -0.75 -10.48
N GLY A 99 -5.35 0.43 -10.55
CA GLY A 99 -6.02 1.63 -11.07
C GLY A 99 -6.55 1.46 -12.49
N PHE A 100 -5.79 0.78 -13.35
CA PHE A 100 -6.23 0.47 -14.71
C PHE A 100 -7.38 -0.55 -14.74
N MET A 101 -7.30 -1.62 -13.95
CA MET A 101 -8.34 -2.65 -13.88
C MET A 101 -9.67 -2.08 -13.35
N ASN A 102 -9.62 -1.23 -12.33
CA ASN A 102 -10.81 -0.53 -11.81
C ASN A 102 -11.40 0.43 -12.85
N LEU A 103 -10.57 1.19 -13.56
CA LEU A 103 -11.02 2.06 -14.65
C LEU A 103 -11.66 1.27 -15.79
N TYR A 104 -11.09 0.12 -16.14
CA TYR A 104 -11.66 -0.78 -17.14
C TYR A 104 -13.02 -1.33 -16.67
N GLY A 105 -13.15 -1.73 -15.41
CA GLY A 105 -14.43 -2.13 -14.81
C GLY A 105 -15.49 -1.03 -14.96
N ALA A 106 -15.15 0.21 -14.60
CA ALA A 106 -16.03 1.35 -14.79
C ALA A 106 -16.44 1.54 -16.27
N PHE A 107 -15.53 1.31 -17.22
CA PHE A 107 -15.87 1.41 -18.65
C PHE A 107 -16.87 0.34 -19.09
N VAL A 108 -16.72 -0.89 -18.58
CA VAL A 108 -17.66 -1.99 -18.86
C VAL A 108 -19.05 -1.66 -18.31
N GLU A 109 -19.14 -1.09 -17.11
CA GLU A 109 -20.41 -0.73 -16.47
C GLU A 109 -21.12 0.45 -17.15
N ILE A 110 -20.38 1.50 -17.53
CA ILE A 110 -20.91 2.65 -18.27
C ILE A 110 -21.42 2.24 -19.66
N GLY A 111 -20.73 1.27 -20.27
CA GLY A 111 -20.98 0.81 -21.63
C GLY A 111 -20.31 1.70 -22.68
N TYR A 112 -19.73 1.08 -23.71
CA TYR A 112 -18.89 1.74 -24.71
C TYR A 112 -19.57 2.92 -25.44
N ASP A 113 -20.86 2.83 -25.71
CA ASP A 113 -21.62 3.88 -26.39
C ASP A 113 -21.79 5.15 -25.54
N ASN A 114 -21.58 5.06 -24.22
CA ASN A 114 -21.73 6.15 -23.26
C ASN A 114 -20.40 6.65 -22.68
N LEU A 115 -19.24 6.21 -23.21
CA LEU A 115 -17.94 6.60 -22.69
C LEU A 115 -17.59 8.05 -23.03
N THR A 116 -17.99 8.96 -22.14
CA THR A 116 -17.56 10.36 -22.11
C THR A 116 -16.83 10.66 -20.82
N SER A 117 -15.94 11.65 -20.81
CA SER A 117 -15.26 12.07 -19.57
C SER A 117 -16.25 12.46 -18.47
N GLU A 118 -17.39 13.05 -18.84
CA GLU A 118 -18.45 13.41 -17.89
C GLU A 118 -19.08 12.15 -17.27
N ASN A 119 -19.44 11.15 -18.07
CA ASN A 119 -20.03 9.92 -17.58
C ASN A 119 -19.05 9.13 -16.70
N ILE A 120 -17.76 9.10 -17.07
CA ILE A 120 -16.72 8.48 -16.25
C ILE A 120 -16.59 9.19 -14.91
N LEU A 121 -16.47 10.53 -14.90
CA LEU A 121 -16.35 11.29 -13.67
C LEU A 121 -17.59 11.15 -12.77
N ASN A 122 -18.78 11.15 -13.36
CA ASN A 122 -20.03 10.96 -12.62
C ASN A 122 -20.11 9.56 -12.02
N HIS A 123 -19.76 8.53 -12.80
CA HIS A 123 -19.71 7.16 -12.31
C HIS A 123 -18.75 7.03 -11.13
N MET A 124 -17.51 7.52 -11.27
CA MET A 124 -16.53 7.50 -10.17
C MET A 124 -17.05 8.25 -8.94
N ARG A 125 -17.60 9.47 -9.10
CA ARG A 125 -18.12 10.24 -7.95
C ARG A 125 -19.34 9.63 -7.26
N SER A 126 -20.05 8.75 -7.96
CA SER A 126 -21.18 8.00 -7.40
C SER A 126 -20.78 6.66 -6.78
N ALA A 127 -19.50 6.26 -6.90
CA ALA A 127 -19.03 4.99 -6.39
C ALA A 127 -19.10 4.97 -4.86
N VAL A 128 -19.79 3.96 -4.34
CA VAL A 128 -19.90 3.64 -2.92
C VAL A 128 -19.70 2.15 -2.77
N ASP A 129 -18.71 1.76 -1.98
CA ASP A 129 -18.35 0.37 -1.70
C ASP A 129 -18.18 -0.48 -2.98
N VAL A 130 -17.51 0.09 -3.98
CA VAL A 130 -17.26 -0.61 -5.25
C VAL A 130 -16.05 -1.52 -5.08
N PRO A 131 -16.12 -2.81 -5.48
CA PRO A 131 -14.97 -3.70 -5.44
C PRO A 131 -13.77 -3.12 -6.17
N SER A 132 -12.59 -3.23 -5.55
CA SER A 132 -11.32 -2.85 -6.16
C SER A 132 -10.54 -4.09 -6.52
N PHE A 133 -9.97 -4.12 -7.72
CA PHE A 133 -9.02 -5.15 -8.13
C PHE A 133 -7.84 -5.19 -7.15
N TRP A 134 -7.65 -6.29 -6.45
CA TRP A 134 -6.55 -6.56 -5.53
C TRP A 134 -6.28 -5.39 -4.55
N GLY A 135 -7.35 -4.90 -3.92
CA GLY A 135 -7.29 -3.82 -2.95
C GLY A 135 -8.60 -3.67 -2.17
N HIS A 136 -8.62 -2.76 -1.21
CA HIS A 136 -9.82 -2.46 -0.45
C HIS A 136 -10.93 -1.86 -1.36
N PRO A 137 -12.22 -2.22 -1.16
CA PRO A 137 -13.33 -1.55 -1.83
C PRO A 137 -13.25 -0.02 -1.70
N TYR A 138 -13.67 0.71 -2.73
CA TYR A 138 -13.53 2.15 -2.78
C TYR A 138 -14.87 2.88 -2.77
N THR A 139 -14.88 4.03 -2.10
CA THR A 139 -15.98 5.00 -2.10
C THR A 139 -15.44 6.37 -2.48
N CYS A 140 -15.93 6.95 -3.58
CA CYS A 140 -15.39 8.18 -4.18
C CYS A 140 -16.37 9.36 -4.08
N ASP A 141 -17.06 9.50 -2.95
CA ASP A 141 -18.02 10.59 -2.69
C ASP A 141 -17.36 11.93 -2.29
N GLY A 142 -16.03 11.94 -2.14
CA GLY A 142 -15.24 13.09 -1.71
C GLY A 142 -15.32 13.38 -0.22
N GLN A 143 -15.84 12.45 0.60
CA GLN A 143 -16.04 12.63 2.04
C GLN A 143 -15.20 11.68 2.90
N ARG A 144 -14.46 10.74 2.31
CA ARG A 144 -13.67 9.72 3.04
C ARG A 144 -12.68 10.33 4.02
N ILE A 145 -11.81 11.24 3.57
CA ILE A 145 -10.81 11.90 4.41
C ILE A 145 -10.95 13.42 4.32
N PRO A 146 -11.14 14.13 5.45
CA PRO A 146 -11.21 15.59 5.47
C PRO A 146 -10.00 16.24 4.78
N GLY A 147 -10.27 17.14 3.83
CA GLY A 147 -9.22 17.85 3.09
C GLY A 147 -8.58 17.06 1.93
N LEU A 148 -8.93 15.78 1.74
CA LEU A 148 -8.42 14.91 0.68
C LEU A 148 -9.55 14.29 -0.15
N PRO A 149 -10.36 15.08 -0.89
CA PRO A 149 -11.57 14.61 -1.57
C PRO A 149 -11.31 13.66 -2.75
N ALA A 150 -10.05 13.47 -3.15
CA ALA A 150 -9.66 12.54 -4.21
C ALA A 150 -9.31 11.14 -3.69
N LEU A 151 -9.23 10.96 -2.36
CA LEU A 151 -8.80 9.72 -1.74
C LEU A 151 -10.02 8.82 -1.48
N CYS A 152 -10.18 7.76 -2.27
CA CYS A 152 -11.41 6.94 -2.26
C CYS A 152 -11.33 5.62 -1.48
N ALA A 153 -10.12 5.10 -1.28
CA ALA A 153 -9.84 3.90 -0.50
C ALA A 153 -8.63 4.22 0.39
N PRO A 154 -8.85 4.90 1.52
CA PRO A 154 -7.76 5.34 2.39
C PRO A 154 -7.11 4.16 3.16
N GLU A 155 -7.73 2.99 3.16
CA GLU A 155 -7.36 1.84 3.98
C GLU A 155 -5.99 1.27 3.57
N GLN A 156 -5.22 0.80 4.56
CA GLN A 156 -3.87 0.23 4.37
C GLN A 156 -3.73 -1.07 5.15
N THR A 157 -2.98 -2.03 4.64
CA THR A 157 -2.51 -3.18 5.41
C THR A 157 -1.18 -2.86 6.08
N LEU A 158 -0.94 -3.37 7.29
CA LEU A 158 0.40 -3.36 7.88
C LEU A 158 0.99 -4.75 7.87
N PHE A 159 2.27 -4.84 7.55
CA PHE A 159 2.99 -6.10 7.54
C PHE A 159 4.46 -5.90 7.86
N THR A 160 5.11 -6.98 8.24
CA THR A 160 6.57 -7.06 8.41
C THR A 160 7.07 -8.32 7.71
N THR A 161 8.37 -8.44 7.56
CA THR A 161 9.00 -9.65 7.01
C THR A 161 9.77 -10.33 8.13
N THR A 162 9.43 -11.57 8.47
CA THR A 162 10.16 -12.34 9.48
C THR A 162 11.16 -13.27 8.81
N GLY A 163 12.45 -13.18 9.14
CA GLY A 163 13.41 -14.25 8.82
C GLY A 163 13.62 -14.53 7.33
N VAL A 164 14.79 -14.14 6.81
CA VAL A 164 15.23 -14.35 5.41
C VAL A 164 14.45 -13.47 4.41
N PRO A 165 15.16 -12.66 3.58
CA PRO A 165 14.54 -11.93 2.49
C PRO A 165 13.69 -12.85 1.60
N GLY A 166 12.43 -12.49 1.39
CA GLY A 166 11.55 -13.13 0.39
C GLY A 166 10.70 -14.32 0.84
N GLU A 167 10.81 -14.83 2.08
CA GLU A 167 10.11 -16.08 2.45
C GLU A 167 8.88 -15.91 3.37
N ASP A 168 8.86 -15.00 4.37
CA ASP A 168 7.69 -14.86 5.25
C ASP A 168 7.24 -13.39 5.44
N ILE A 169 6.10 -13.03 4.82
CA ILE A 169 5.35 -11.81 5.15
C ILE A 169 4.42 -12.11 6.33
N VAL A 170 4.54 -11.33 7.41
CA VAL A 170 3.67 -11.39 8.59
C VAL A 170 2.83 -10.14 8.67
N PHE A 171 1.51 -10.27 8.54
CA PHE A 171 0.58 -9.16 8.70
C PHE A 171 0.44 -8.77 10.17
N LEU A 172 0.31 -7.47 10.42
CA LEU A 172 0.32 -6.90 11.76
C LEU A 172 -0.96 -6.09 12.06
N PRO A 173 -1.50 -6.25 13.28
CA PRO A 173 -1.24 -7.35 14.22
C PRO A 173 -1.84 -8.69 13.73
N GLU A 174 -1.37 -9.84 14.26
CA GLU A 174 -1.81 -11.18 13.80
C GLU A 174 -3.33 -11.42 13.95
N ASP A 175 -3.99 -10.65 14.83
CA ASP A 175 -5.44 -10.67 15.06
C ASP A 175 -6.24 -9.70 14.15
N PHE A 176 -5.58 -8.87 13.34
CA PHE A 176 -6.25 -8.05 12.31
C PHE A 176 -6.76 -8.88 11.13
N ALA A 177 -6.45 -10.18 11.06
CA ALA A 177 -7.11 -11.08 10.12
C ALA A 177 -8.66 -11.02 10.25
N ASP A 178 -9.18 -10.74 11.45
CA ASP A 178 -10.62 -10.61 11.71
C ASP A 178 -11.24 -9.31 11.15
N THR A 179 -10.42 -8.30 10.78
CA THR A 179 -10.84 -7.07 10.05
C THR A 179 -10.48 -7.11 8.57
N GLY A 180 -10.02 -8.26 8.06
CA GLY A 180 -9.51 -8.39 6.69
C GLY A 180 -8.09 -7.82 6.49
N GLY A 181 -7.38 -7.49 7.57
CA GLY A 181 -6.00 -7.01 7.55
C GLY A 181 -5.85 -5.50 7.32
N TRP A 182 -6.96 -4.76 7.20
CA TRP A 182 -6.97 -3.33 6.87
C TRP A 182 -7.03 -2.46 8.12
N ILE A 183 -6.31 -1.35 8.05
CA ILE A 183 -6.42 -0.21 8.95
C ILE A 183 -7.41 0.79 8.35
N GLU A 184 -8.45 1.08 9.11
CA GLU A 184 -9.37 2.20 8.89
C GLU A 184 -8.62 3.52 9.17
N THR A 185 -8.05 4.10 8.12
CA THR A 185 -7.19 5.29 8.26
C THR A 185 -8.00 6.58 8.48
N ASP A 186 -9.30 6.57 8.23
CA ASP A 186 -10.24 7.63 8.61
C ASP A 186 -10.40 7.73 10.13
N ASP A 187 -10.50 6.60 10.82
CA ASP A 187 -10.49 6.54 12.29
C ASP A 187 -9.17 7.08 12.86
N LEU A 188 -8.04 6.71 12.25
CA LEU A 188 -6.73 7.26 12.64
C LEU A 188 -6.64 8.77 12.41
N TYR A 189 -7.14 9.26 11.28
CA TYR A 189 -7.15 10.68 10.97
C TYR A 189 -8.01 11.47 11.98
N ALA A 190 -9.20 10.96 12.30
CA ALA A 190 -10.08 11.54 13.30
C ALA A 190 -9.43 11.60 14.68
N ALA A 191 -8.71 10.55 15.09
CA ALA A 191 -8.02 10.51 16.38
C ALA A 191 -6.82 11.47 16.46
N ALA A 192 -6.13 11.72 15.34
CA ALA A 192 -4.94 12.56 15.30
C ALA A 192 -5.25 14.07 15.19
N PHE A 193 -6.37 14.43 14.57
CA PHE A 193 -6.68 15.83 14.21
C PHE A 193 -8.07 16.32 14.65
N GLY A 194 -8.88 15.49 15.29
CA GLY A 194 -10.19 15.85 15.87
C GLY A 194 -10.09 16.34 17.32
#